data_AF-A0A5R9FLN7-F1
#
_entry.id   AF-A0A5R9FLN7-F1
#
_cell.length_a   1.000
_cell.length_b   1.000
_cell.length_c   1.000
_cell.angle_alpha   90.00
_cell.angle_beta   90.00
_cell.angle_gamma   90.00
#
_symmetry.space_group_name_H-M   'P 1'
#
loop_
_entity.id
_entity.type
_entity.pdbx_description
1 polymer ?
#
loop_
_entity_poly.entity_id
_entity_poly.type
_entity_poly.pdbx_seq_one_letter_code
_entity_poly.pdbx_strand_id
1 'polypeptide(L)'
;MSEEIHDHDRGLSFDLPTLRRRKMIRLLAGASLVPLVGCSGEDSDTASSSSSSSSSSSSSGTSDASCETIPGETAGPYPGDGSNGVNVLKESGVVRKDITSSFGSASGKAEGVALTVTLTVVDAASGCGTPKEGASVYLWHCDRDGNYSLYSEGVTEENYLRGVQETDAKGQVTFTSIFPACYSGRWPHIHFEVYGSLEDATNATSNTSTSQLALPEKVCDIVYATDGYESSVQNLSQLSLDTDNIFSDGYDQQMATVEGSVEKGYTATLTVPV
;
A
#
# COMPACT_ATOMS: atom_id res chain seq x y z
N MET A 1 -4.54 -39.13 27.79
CA MET A 1 -4.25 -38.19 28.89
C MET A 1 -2.79 -37.81 28.75
N SER A 2 -2.56 -36.78 27.93
CA SER A 2 -1.27 -36.13 27.74
C SER A 2 -1.62 -34.68 27.47
N GLU A 3 -1.57 -33.83 28.49
CA GLU A 3 -1.84 -32.40 28.40
C GLU A 3 -0.61 -31.73 27.78
N GLU A 4 -0.76 -31.14 26.59
CA GLU A 4 0.23 -30.22 26.03
C GLU A 4 0.01 -28.82 26.60
N ILE A 5 1.02 -28.33 27.31
CA ILE A 5 1.06 -27.02 27.95
C ILE A 5 1.45 -25.99 26.88
N HIS A 6 0.55 -25.02 26.63
CA HIS A 6 0.77 -23.90 25.71
C HIS A 6 1.88 -22.96 26.24
N ASP A 7 2.90 -22.72 25.41
CA ASP A 7 4.07 -21.88 25.72
C ASP A 7 3.84 -20.41 25.33
N HIS A 8 2.93 -19.73 26.05
CA HIS A 8 2.67 -18.30 25.88
C HIS A 8 2.74 -17.57 27.22
N ASP A 9 3.94 -17.44 27.80
CA ASP A 9 4.19 -16.40 28.81
C ASP A 9 5.69 -16.21 29.07
N ARG A 10 6.43 -15.63 28.11
CA ARG A 10 7.85 -15.27 28.32
C ARG A 10 8.10 -13.92 28.96
N GLY A 11 7.04 -13.21 29.38
CA GLY A 11 7.10 -12.10 30.34
C GLY A 11 7.96 -10.88 29.95
N LEU A 12 7.83 -9.83 30.76
CA LEU A 12 8.42 -8.50 30.55
C LEU A 12 9.95 -8.48 30.37
N SER A 13 10.64 -9.50 30.90
CA SER A 13 12.09 -9.69 30.76
C SER A 13 12.54 -10.01 29.34
N PHE A 14 11.65 -10.56 28.51
CA PHE A 14 11.92 -10.85 27.10
C PHE A 14 11.63 -9.65 26.19
N ASP A 15 10.80 -8.70 26.62
CA ASP A 15 10.38 -7.52 25.85
C ASP A 15 11.28 -6.28 26.04
N LEU A 16 12.04 -6.24 27.13
CA LEU A 16 12.96 -5.14 27.45
C LEU A 16 14.15 -4.96 26.48
N PRO A 17 14.72 -6.00 25.85
CA PRO A 17 15.78 -5.83 24.84
C PRO A 17 15.29 -5.15 23.55
N THR A 18 14.02 -5.35 23.18
CA THR A 18 13.40 -4.86 21.94
C THR A 18 13.13 -3.35 21.99
N LEU A 19 12.87 -2.81 23.17
CA LEU A 19 12.62 -1.37 23.40
C LEU A 19 13.89 -0.52 23.55
N ARG A 20 15.08 -1.13 23.71
CA ARG A 20 16.36 -0.40 23.84
C ARG A 20 17.01 0.00 22.51
N ARG A 21 16.53 -0.52 21.38
CA ARG A 21 17.07 -0.18 20.04
C ARG A 21 16.59 1.15 19.47
N ARG A 22 15.51 1.75 20.02
CA ARG A 22 14.86 2.96 19.45
C ARG A 22 15.21 4.29 20.13
N LYS A 23 16.27 4.38 20.94
CA LYS A 23 16.64 5.63 21.66
C LYS A 23 18.10 6.08 21.53
N MET A 24 18.80 5.74 20.45
CA MET A 24 20.19 6.18 20.24
C MET A 24 20.48 6.64 18.80
N ILE A 25 19.75 7.62 18.26
CA ILE A 25 20.26 8.53 17.22
C ILE A 25 19.61 9.91 17.40
N ARG A 26 20.10 10.70 18.37
CA ARG A 26 19.97 12.17 18.40
C ARG A 26 21.12 12.72 19.25
N LEU A 27 22.34 12.68 18.70
CA LEU A 27 23.49 13.34 19.33
C LEU A 27 24.61 13.60 18.33
N LEU A 28 24.39 14.52 17.39
CA LEU A 28 25.46 15.23 16.67
C LEU A 28 24.99 16.66 16.37
N ALA A 29 24.87 17.48 17.43
CA ALA A 29 24.87 18.94 17.31
C ALA A 29 26.34 19.40 17.37
N GLY A 30 26.99 19.48 16.21
CA GLY A 30 28.35 19.98 16.06
C GLY A 30 28.35 21.48 15.76
N ALA A 31 28.85 22.27 16.71
CA ALA A 31 29.11 23.68 16.56
C ALA A 31 30.33 23.92 15.67
N SER A 32 30.23 24.84 14.69
CA SER A 32 31.39 25.44 14.04
C SER A 32 31.14 26.92 13.77
N LEU A 33 31.67 27.75 14.68
CA LEU A 33 31.89 29.19 14.50
C LEU A 33 33.28 29.38 13.88
N VAL A 34 33.36 29.99 12.69
CA VAL A 34 34.59 30.60 12.17
C VAL A 34 34.21 31.88 11.42
N PRO A 35 34.63 33.08 11.88
CA PRO A 35 34.63 34.28 11.07
C PRO A 35 36.04 34.54 10.53
N LEU A 36 36.18 34.88 9.24
CA LEU A 36 37.40 35.51 8.72
C LEU A 36 37.06 36.43 7.54
N VAL A 37 37.23 37.72 7.78
CA VAL A 37 37.29 38.83 6.81
C VAL A 37 38.77 39.06 6.49
N GLY A 38 39.13 39.34 5.23
CA GLY A 38 40.50 39.78 4.89
C GLY A 38 40.74 40.00 3.39
N CYS A 39 41.01 41.25 3.01
CA CYS A 39 41.06 41.84 1.67
C CYS A 39 42.24 41.46 0.74
N SER A 40 41.98 41.64 -0.56
CA SER A 40 42.77 42.32 -1.62
C SER A 40 44.26 41.99 -1.88
N GLY A 41 44.57 41.76 -3.15
CA GLY A 41 45.88 41.95 -3.76
C GLY A 41 45.93 41.46 -5.21
N GLU A 42 45.90 42.40 -6.16
CA GLU A 42 46.16 42.19 -7.59
C GLU A 42 47.53 41.55 -7.86
N ASP A 43 47.60 40.69 -8.88
CA ASP A 43 48.68 40.77 -9.88
C ASP A 43 48.23 40.11 -11.19
N SER A 44 48.60 40.76 -12.29
CA SER A 44 48.30 40.39 -13.68
C SER A 44 49.38 39.48 -14.22
N ASP A 45 49.04 38.46 -15.00
CA ASP A 45 49.79 38.13 -16.23
C ASP A 45 49.08 37.09 -17.12
N THR A 46 49.45 37.16 -18.40
CA THR A 46 48.67 36.78 -19.58
C THR A 46 49.12 35.44 -20.15
N ALA A 47 48.19 34.58 -20.61
CA ALA A 47 48.15 33.94 -21.95
C ALA A 47 47.42 32.56 -22.00
N SER A 48 46.30 32.58 -22.74
CA SER A 48 45.87 31.64 -23.79
C SER A 48 45.63 30.13 -23.57
N SER A 49 44.38 29.78 -23.93
CA SER A 49 43.88 28.58 -24.64
C SER A 49 43.78 27.24 -23.92
N SER A 50 42.54 26.88 -23.53
CA SER A 50 41.78 25.81 -24.19
C SER A 50 40.36 25.74 -23.60
N SER A 51 39.37 26.04 -24.43
CA SER A 51 37.94 25.90 -24.13
C SER A 51 37.53 24.43 -24.17
N SER A 52 37.34 23.82 -23.00
CA SER A 52 36.53 22.61 -22.83
C SER A 52 35.34 22.94 -21.94
N SER A 53 34.23 23.33 -22.57
CA SER A 53 32.93 23.43 -21.91
C SER A 53 32.42 22.02 -21.63
N SER A 54 32.93 21.40 -20.56
CA SER A 54 32.24 20.30 -19.91
C SER A 54 31.08 20.91 -19.13
N SER A 55 29.91 20.97 -19.76
CA SER A 55 28.64 21.14 -19.06
C SER A 55 28.45 19.92 -18.16
N SER A 56 29.02 19.97 -16.96
CA SER A 56 28.57 19.15 -15.85
C SER A 56 27.16 19.62 -15.53
N SER A 57 26.18 19.04 -16.22
CA SER A 57 24.83 18.95 -15.70
C SER A 57 24.92 18.07 -14.44
N SER A 58 25.29 18.68 -13.33
CA SER A 58 24.85 18.22 -12.03
C SER A 58 23.33 18.32 -12.06
N SER A 59 22.68 17.26 -12.56
CA SER A 59 21.31 16.97 -12.19
C SER A 59 21.38 16.77 -10.68
N SER A 60 21.19 17.87 -9.95
CA SER A 60 20.67 17.79 -8.59
C SER A 60 19.30 17.18 -8.79
N GLY A 61 19.24 15.86 -8.90
CA GLY A 61 18.02 15.10 -8.82
C GLY A 61 17.47 15.44 -7.45
N THR A 62 16.53 16.38 -7.41
CA THR A 62 15.45 16.27 -6.46
C THR A 62 14.89 14.88 -6.70
N SER A 63 15.30 13.91 -5.89
CA SER A 63 14.63 12.63 -5.79
C SER A 63 13.16 12.99 -5.62
N ASP A 64 12.37 12.69 -6.64
CA ASP A 64 10.94 12.91 -6.59
C ASP A 64 10.46 11.99 -5.46
N ALA A 65 10.05 12.55 -4.32
CA ALA A 65 9.60 11.77 -3.16
C ALA A 65 8.42 10.86 -3.54
N SER A 66 7.78 11.12 -4.68
CA SER A 66 6.77 10.28 -5.32
C SER A 66 7.28 8.92 -5.81
N CYS A 67 8.60 8.72 -5.91
CA CYS A 67 9.22 7.51 -6.46
C CYS A 67 10.08 6.73 -5.44
N GLU A 68 9.88 6.95 -4.14
CA GLU A 68 10.41 6.01 -3.15
C GLU A 68 9.61 4.69 -3.19
N THR A 69 10.23 3.57 -2.81
CA THR A 69 9.51 2.29 -2.69
C THR A 69 8.26 2.48 -1.84
N ILE A 70 7.14 1.89 -2.28
CA ILE A 70 5.87 1.95 -1.56
C ILE A 70 6.07 1.55 -0.10
N PRO A 71 5.54 2.31 0.88
CA PRO A 71 5.64 1.94 2.28
C PRO A 71 5.05 0.55 2.53
N GLY A 72 5.79 -0.29 3.26
CA GLY A 72 5.37 -1.64 3.57
C GLY A 72 4.41 -1.66 4.75
N GLU A 73 3.23 -2.26 4.56
CA GLU A 73 2.21 -2.39 5.61
C GLU A 73 1.98 -3.84 6.03
N THR A 74 1.24 -4.00 7.13
CA THR A 74 0.69 -5.29 7.49
C THR A 74 -0.33 -5.78 6.46
N ALA A 75 -0.31 -7.09 6.19
CA ALA A 75 -1.42 -7.79 5.52
C ALA A 75 -2.70 -7.79 6.37
N GLY A 76 -2.59 -7.42 7.65
CA GLY A 76 -3.69 -7.52 8.60
C GLY A 76 -4.06 -8.98 8.89
N PRO A 77 -5.17 -9.19 9.60
CA PRO A 77 -5.60 -10.53 9.99
C PRO A 77 -6.32 -11.31 8.88
N TYR A 78 -6.69 -10.68 7.77
CA TYR A 78 -7.60 -11.25 6.77
C TYR A 78 -7.02 -11.51 5.35
N PRO A 79 -5.74 -11.86 5.16
CA PRO A 79 -5.22 -12.17 3.83
C PRO A 79 -5.72 -13.54 3.35
N GLY A 80 -5.79 -13.75 2.04
CA GLY A 80 -6.12 -15.05 1.44
C GLY A 80 -4.89 -15.81 0.96
N ASP A 81 -3.69 -15.53 1.48
CA ASP A 81 -2.39 -16.03 1.01
C ASP A 81 -1.89 -17.28 1.77
N GLY A 82 -2.62 -17.71 2.81
CA GLY A 82 -2.24 -18.82 3.68
C GLY A 82 -1.41 -18.43 4.91
N SER A 83 -0.98 -17.17 5.05
CA SER A 83 -0.20 -16.72 6.22
C SER A 83 -0.96 -16.87 7.54
N ASN A 84 -2.29 -16.75 7.49
CA ASN A 84 -3.21 -16.91 8.63
C ASN A 84 -4.13 -18.14 8.50
N GLY A 85 -3.73 -19.14 7.71
CA GLY A 85 -4.42 -20.43 7.59
C GLY A 85 -5.35 -20.58 6.39
N VAL A 86 -6.01 -19.51 5.92
CA VAL A 86 -6.84 -19.55 4.70
C VAL A 86 -6.01 -19.17 3.48
N ASN A 87 -6.06 -19.97 2.41
CA ASN A 87 -5.32 -19.72 1.17
C ASN A 87 -6.23 -19.85 -0.07
N VAL A 88 -6.75 -18.72 -0.54
CA VAL A 88 -7.56 -18.61 -1.76
C VAL A 88 -6.70 -18.47 -3.02
N LEU A 89 -5.41 -18.11 -2.88
CA LEU A 89 -4.50 -17.93 -4.04
C LEU A 89 -4.25 -19.22 -4.82
N LYS A 90 -4.47 -20.38 -4.18
CA LYS A 90 -4.36 -21.70 -4.80
C LYS A 90 -5.65 -22.16 -5.48
N GLU A 91 -6.74 -21.41 -5.36
CA GLU A 91 -8.03 -21.79 -5.93
C GLU A 91 -8.12 -21.41 -7.41
N SER A 92 -8.65 -22.34 -8.21
CA SER A 92 -8.98 -22.05 -9.61
C SER A 92 -10.05 -20.95 -9.66
N GLY A 93 -9.77 -19.90 -10.42
CA GLY A 93 -10.65 -18.74 -10.56
C GLY A 93 -10.18 -17.50 -9.80
N VAL A 94 -9.16 -17.58 -8.93
CA VAL A 94 -8.63 -16.41 -8.21
C VAL A 94 -7.95 -15.40 -9.14
N VAL A 95 -7.42 -15.85 -10.28
CA VAL A 95 -6.85 -14.96 -11.31
C VAL A 95 -7.99 -14.37 -12.13
N ARG A 96 -8.37 -13.13 -11.82
CA ARG A 96 -9.61 -12.53 -12.31
C ARG A 96 -9.61 -11.01 -12.21
N LYS A 97 -10.36 -10.37 -13.12
CA LYS A 97 -10.56 -8.92 -13.15
C LYS A 97 -11.74 -8.47 -12.29
N ASP A 98 -12.90 -9.06 -12.47
CA ASP A 98 -14.09 -8.75 -11.66
C ASP A 98 -14.03 -9.55 -10.38
N ILE A 99 -13.93 -8.89 -9.23
CA ILE A 99 -13.88 -9.52 -7.91
C ILE A 99 -15.20 -9.36 -7.14
N THR A 100 -16.26 -8.83 -7.75
CA THR A 100 -17.54 -8.56 -7.04
C THR A 100 -18.31 -9.81 -6.63
N SER A 101 -18.14 -10.91 -7.36
CA SER A 101 -18.79 -12.20 -7.09
C SER A 101 -17.80 -13.24 -6.57
N SER A 102 -18.27 -14.14 -5.72
CA SER A 102 -17.53 -15.34 -5.34
C SER A 102 -17.35 -16.29 -6.54
N PHE A 103 -16.53 -17.32 -6.36
CA PHE A 103 -16.16 -18.30 -7.37
C PHE A 103 -15.96 -19.68 -6.77
N GLY A 104 -15.79 -20.69 -7.64
CA GLY A 104 -15.66 -22.07 -7.23
C GLY A 104 -16.98 -22.61 -6.70
N SER A 105 -16.99 -23.08 -5.44
CA SER A 105 -18.20 -23.59 -4.78
C SER A 105 -19.07 -22.51 -4.15
N ALA A 106 -18.51 -21.31 -3.94
CA ALA A 106 -19.19 -20.14 -3.40
C ALA A 106 -19.92 -19.37 -4.51
N SER A 107 -20.94 -18.58 -4.15
CA SER A 107 -21.80 -17.90 -5.14
C SER A 107 -22.31 -16.52 -4.74
N GLY A 108 -21.96 -16.04 -3.55
CA GLY A 108 -22.33 -14.72 -3.07
C GLY A 108 -21.78 -13.61 -3.96
N LYS A 109 -22.41 -12.44 -3.88
CA LYS A 109 -22.00 -11.24 -4.59
C LYS A 109 -22.01 -10.08 -3.63
N ALA A 110 -20.89 -9.38 -3.54
CA ALA A 110 -20.78 -8.19 -2.72
C ALA A 110 -21.62 -7.06 -3.33
N GLU A 111 -22.43 -6.42 -2.49
CA GLU A 111 -23.19 -5.23 -2.84
C GLU A 111 -22.42 -3.97 -2.43
N GLY A 112 -22.50 -2.90 -3.21
CA GLY A 112 -21.87 -1.62 -2.89
C GLY A 112 -21.78 -0.70 -4.09
N VAL A 113 -21.27 0.52 -3.86
CA VAL A 113 -21.00 1.48 -4.94
C VAL A 113 -19.89 0.92 -5.83
N ALA A 114 -20.09 0.92 -7.15
CA ALA A 114 -19.11 0.35 -8.07
C ALA A 114 -17.75 1.08 -7.99
N LEU A 115 -16.67 0.31 -7.95
CA LEU A 115 -15.30 0.81 -7.91
C LEU A 115 -14.43 0.05 -8.90
N THR A 116 -13.71 0.77 -9.74
CA THR A 116 -12.59 0.23 -10.52
C THR A 116 -11.29 0.59 -9.80
N VAL A 117 -10.42 -0.39 -9.55
CA VAL A 117 -9.11 -0.14 -8.93
C VAL A 117 -8.02 -0.43 -9.94
N THR A 118 -7.20 0.57 -10.27
CA THR A 118 -6.04 0.43 -11.15
C THR A 118 -4.77 0.68 -10.36
N LEU A 119 -3.88 -0.31 -10.34
CA LEU A 119 -2.56 -0.18 -9.72
C LEU A 119 -1.51 -0.22 -10.83
N THR A 120 -0.58 0.73 -10.83
CA THR A 120 0.54 0.79 -11.77
C THR A 120 1.83 0.43 -11.05
N VAL A 121 2.31 -0.79 -11.25
CA VAL A 121 3.54 -1.31 -10.64
C VAL A 121 4.74 -0.86 -11.47
N VAL A 122 5.68 -0.18 -10.82
CA VAL A 122 6.89 0.38 -11.44
C VAL A 122 8.13 -0.03 -10.68
N ASP A 123 9.27 -0.05 -11.35
CA ASP A 123 10.56 -0.29 -10.72
C ASP A 123 11.09 0.98 -10.04
N ALA A 124 11.08 0.99 -8.71
CA ALA A 124 11.60 2.09 -7.91
C ALA A 124 13.10 2.35 -8.19
N ALA A 125 13.88 1.29 -8.45
CA ALA A 125 15.31 1.42 -8.75
C ALA A 125 15.58 2.15 -10.07
N SER A 126 14.60 2.18 -10.97
CA SER A 126 14.67 2.90 -12.25
C SER A 126 14.28 4.38 -12.15
N GLY A 127 13.95 4.88 -10.95
CA GLY A 127 13.29 6.18 -10.80
C GLY A 127 11.86 6.15 -11.35
N CYS A 128 11.16 5.02 -11.23
CA CYS A 128 9.76 4.81 -11.63
C CYS A 128 9.48 4.97 -13.12
N GLY A 129 10.53 5.08 -13.94
CA GLY A 129 10.41 5.19 -15.40
C GLY A 129 10.14 3.85 -16.08
N THR A 130 10.35 2.73 -15.39
CA THR A 130 10.19 1.38 -15.94
C THR A 130 8.96 0.69 -15.34
N PRO A 131 7.91 0.45 -16.12
CA PRO A 131 6.81 -0.41 -15.68
C PRO A 131 7.26 -1.85 -15.49
N LYS A 132 6.74 -2.52 -14.45
CA LYS A 132 7.02 -3.94 -14.20
C LYS A 132 5.96 -4.79 -14.90
N GLU A 133 6.18 -5.12 -16.17
CA GLU A 133 5.37 -6.10 -16.91
C GLU A 133 5.57 -7.52 -16.35
N GLY A 134 4.50 -8.32 -16.29
CA GLY A 134 4.55 -9.70 -15.77
C GLY A 134 4.63 -9.84 -14.24
N ALA A 135 4.73 -8.72 -13.48
CA ALA A 135 4.50 -8.75 -12.05
C ALA A 135 3.04 -9.13 -11.76
N SER A 136 2.74 -9.62 -10.56
CA SER A 136 1.37 -9.98 -10.18
C SER A 136 0.96 -9.29 -8.90
N VAL A 137 -0.32 -8.92 -8.84
CA VAL A 137 -0.91 -8.22 -7.71
C VAL A 137 -2.06 -9.04 -7.17
N TYR A 138 -1.99 -9.42 -5.89
CA TYR A 138 -3.13 -9.89 -5.12
C TYR A 138 -3.79 -8.70 -4.42
N LEU A 139 -5.10 -8.55 -4.56
CA LEU A 139 -5.87 -7.46 -3.96
C LEU A 139 -7.04 -8.01 -3.14
N TRP A 140 -7.27 -7.42 -1.96
CA TRP A 140 -8.45 -7.72 -1.15
C TRP A 140 -8.92 -6.55 -0.29
N HIS A 141 -10.21 -6.53 0.04
CA HIS A 141 -10.78 -5.56 0.99
C HIS A 141 -12.10 -6.08 1.60
N CYS A 142 -12.65 -5.34 2.57
CA CYS A 142 -13.96 -5.64 3.15
C CYS A 142 -15.12 -5.26 2.23
N ASP A 143 -16.29 -5.86 2.45
CA ASP A 143 -17.53 -5.45 1.81
C ASP A 143 -18.07 -4.11 2.37
N ARG A 144 -19.26 -3.69 1.91
CA ARG A 144 -19.91 -2.44 2.35
C ARG A 144 -20.34 -2.43 3.83
N ASP A 145 -20.42 -3.61 4.45
CA ASP A 145 -20.76 -3.78 5.86
C ASP A 145 -19.50 -3.86 6.75
N GLY A 146 -18.31 -3.89 6.15
CA GLY A 146 -17.02 -4.01 6.85
C GLY A 146 -16.57 -5.45 7.09
N ASN A 147 -17.21 -6.42 6.46
CA ASN A 147 -16.89 -7.83 6.59
C ASN A 147 -15.84 -8.27 5.57
N TYR A 148 -14.93 -9.14 5.98
CA TYR A 148 -13.98 -9.79 5.07
C TYR A 148 -14.48 -11.19 4.74
N SER A 149 -14.71 -11.45 3.45
CA SER A 149 -14.98 -12.80 2.94
C SER A 149 -13.91 -13.78 3.43
N LEU A 150 -14.26 -15.05 3.64
CA LEU A 150 -13.41 -16.08 4.28
C LEU A 150 -13.19 -15.96 5.80
N TYR A 151 -13.56 -14.84 6.43
CA TYR A 151 -13.19 -14.57 7.82
C TYR A 151 -14.35 -14.10 8.70
N SER A 152 -15.10 -13.12 8.25
CA SER A 152 -16.19 -12.53 9.04
C SER A 152 -17.40 -13.47 9.09
N GLU A 153 -18.05 -13.52 10.26
CA GLU A 153 -19.28 -14.28 10.44
C GLU A 153 -20.33 -13.89 9.39
N GLY A 154 -20.99 -14.88 8.80
CA GLY A 154 -21.96 -14.68 7.71
C GLY A 154 -21.37 -14.67 6.31
N VAL A 155 -20.05 -14.51 6.16
CA VAL A 155 -19.35 -14.49 4.86
C VAL A 155 -18.10 -15.38 4.83
N THR A 156 -17.97 -16.30 5.80
CA THR A 156 -16.85 -17.25 5.89
C THR A 156 -16.76 -18.22 4.71
N GLU A 157 -17.90 -18.54 4.10
CA GLU A 157 -17.98 -19.44 2.93
C GLU A 157 -17.89 -18.69 1.59
N GLU A 158 -17.69 -17.38 1.62
CA GLU A 158 -17.59 -16.55 0.43
C GLU A 158 -16.14 -16.14 0.14
N ASN A 159 -15.81 -15.86 -1.12
CA ASN A 159 -14.46 -15.48 -1.55
C ASN A 159 -14.46 -14.30 -2.55
N TYR A 160 -15.55 -13.52 -2.62
CA TYR A 160 -15.59 -12.24 -3.32
C TYR A 160 -14.59 -11.23 -2.74
N LEU A 161 -14.38 -10.14 -3.47
CA LEU A 161 -13.50 -9.00 -3.16
C LEU A 161 -12.05 -9.42 -2.90
N ARG A 162 -11.64 -10.51 -3.55
CA ARG A 162 -10.29 -11.08 -3.55
C ARG A 162 -9.95 -11.48 -4.98
N GLY A 163 -8.78 -11.09 -5.47
CA GLY A 163 -8.35 -11.48 -6.81
C GLY A 163 -6.91 -11.20 -7.11
N VAL A 164 -6.37 -11.96 -8.06
CA VAL A 164 -5.01 -11.82 -8.59
C VAL A 164 -5.08 -11.36 -10.04
N GLN A 165 -4.22 -10.43 -10.42
CA GLN A 165 -3.95 -10.12 -11.83
C GLN A 165 -2.47 -9.95 -12.09
N GLU A 166 -2.07 -10.30 -13.30
CA GLU A 166 -0.76 -10.01 -13.85
C GLU A 166 -0.78 -8.64 -14.54
N THR A 167 0.26 -7.84 -14.30
CA THR A 167 0.44 -6.51 -14.86
C THR A 167 0.71 -6.56 -16.35
N ASP A 168 0.07 -5.68 -17.11
CA ASP A 168 0.31 -5.52 -18.54
C ASP A 168 1.67 -4.85 -18.87
N ALA A 169 1.93 -4.59 -20.16
CA ALA A 169 3.15 -3.91 -20.64
C ALA A 169 3.34 -2.48 -20.11
N LYS A 170 2.32 -1.90 -19.47
CA LYS A 170 2.38 -0.61 -18.77
C LYS A 170 2.49 -0.79 -17.25
N GLY A 171 2.72 -2.01 -16.77
CA GLY A 171 2.77 -2.32 -15.34
C GLY A 171 1.40 -2.25 -14.67
N GLN A 172 0.29 -2.26 -15.42
CA GLN A 172 -1.03 -2.02 -14.84
C GLN A 172 -1.82 -3.30 -14.62
N VAL A 173 -2.50 -3.35 -13.47
CA VAL A 173 -3.65 -4.23 -13.21
C VAL A 173 -4.89 -3.39 -13.01
N THR A 174 -6.07 -3.90 -13.41
CA THR A 174 -7.34 -3.20 -13.21
C THR A 174 -8.40 -4.16 -12.71
N PHE A 175 -8.88 -3.97 -11.48
CA PHE A 175 -9.95 -4.77 -10.88
C PHE A 175 -11.30 -4.06 -10.96
N THR A 176 -12.36 -4.82 -11.23
CA THR A 176 -13.75 -4.37 -11.05
C THR A 176 -14.22 -4.85 -9.67
N SER A 177 -14.61 -3.92 -8.81
CA SER A 177 -14.94 -4.14 -7.40
C SER A 177 -16.09 -3.23 -6.92
N ILE A 178 -16.27 -3.16 -5.60
CA ILE A 178 -17.10 -2.17 -4.90
C ILE A 178 -16.24 -1.29 -3.99
N PHE A 179 -16.78 -0.14 -3.59
CA PHE A 179 -16.14 0.74 -2.62
C PHE A 179 -16.18 0.09 -1.21
N PRO A 180 -15.05 -0.03 -0.49
CA PRO A 180 -15.01 -0.67 0.83
C PRO A 180 -15.65 0.20 1.91
N ALA A 181 -16.16 -0.44 2.96
CA ALA A 181 -16.65 0.22 4.16
C ALA A 181 -15.52 0.89 4.97
N CYS A 182 -15.92 1.74 5.91
CA CYS A 182 -15.13 2.04 7.10
C CYS A 182 -15.59 1.11 8.23
N TYR A 183 -14.74 0.17 8.62
CA TYR A 183 -14.98 -0.63 9.83
C TYR A 183 -14.27 -0.01 11.04
N SER A 184 -14.71 -0.39 12.24
CA SER A 184 -14.27 0.25 13.49
C SER A 184 -12.74 0.25 13.64
N GLY A 185 -12.18 1.43 13.87
CA GLY A 185 -10.76 1.63 14.19
C GLY A 185 -9.79 1.64 13.01
N ARG A 186 -10.27 1.57 11.76
CA ARG A 186 -9.39 1.56 10.57
C ARG A 186 -9.90 2.48 9.46
N TRP A 187 -8.99 3.27 8.89
CA TRP A 187 -9.29 4.17 7.77
C TRP A 187 -9.71 3.35 6.54
N PRO A 188 -10.64 3.82 5.68
CA PRO A 188 -11.02 3.09 4.46
C PRO A 188 -9.83 2.73 3.57
N HIS A 189 -9.66 1.43 3.31
CA HIS A 189 -8.48 0.92 2.62
C HIS A 189 -8.75 -0.31 1.74
N ILE A 190 -7.81 -0.57 0.84
CA ILE A 190 -7.71 -1.78 0.04
C ILE A 190 -6.31 -2.35 0.22
N HIS A 191 -6.21 -3.62 0.61
CA HIS A 191 -4.92 -4.28 0.72
C HIS A 191 -4.44 -4.77 -0.63
N PHE A 192 -3.12 -4.82 -0.80
CA PHE A 192 -2.51 -5.52 -1.91
C PHE A 192 -1.15 -6.11 -1.55
N GLU A 193 -0.79 -7.14 -2.30
CA GLU A 193 0.53 -7.76 -2.31
C GLU A 193 1.06 -7.82 -3.74
N VAL A 194 2.37 -7.59 -3.90
CA VAL A 194 3.05 -7.64 -5.19
C VAL A 194 4.01 -8.82 -5.24
N TYR A 195 3.91 -9.58 -6.31
CA TYR A 195 4.71 -10.76 -6.61
C TYR A 195 5.49 -10.56 -7.90
N GLY A 196 6.61 -11.25 -8.03
CA GLY A 196 7.44 -11.19 -9.25
C GLY A 196 6.77 -11.82 -10.47
N SER A 197 5.82 -12.74 -10.27
CA SER A 197 5.14 -13.47 -11.33
C SER A 197 3.77 -13.99 -10.87
N LEU A 198 2.94 -14.42 -11.82
CA LEU A 198 1.67 -15.08 -11.53
C LEU A 198 1.84 -16.44 -10.84
N GLU A 199 2.92 -17.14 -11.17
CA GLU A 199 3.27 -18.41 -10.51
C GLU A 199 3.61 -18.20 -9.04
N ASP A 200 4.40 -17.17 -8.71
CA ASP A 200 4.71 -16.80 -7.33
C ASP A 200 3.43 -16.43 -6.55
N ALA A 201 2.56 -15.61 -7.15
CA ALA A 201 1.30 -15.20 -6.52
C ALA A 201 0.39 -16.39 -6.23
N THR A 202 0.14 -17.26 -7.22
CA THR A 202 -0.79 -18.40 -7.06
C THR A 202 -0.24 -19.52 -6.19
N ASN A 203 1.07 -19.54 -5.94
CA ASN A 203 1.69 -20.43 -4.95
C ASN A 203 1.86 -19.78 -3.57
N ALA A 204 1.55 -18.48 -3.44
CA ALA A 204 1.81 -17.66 -2.26
C ALA A 204 3.29 -17.71 -1.82
N THR A 205 4.20 -17.58 -2.79
CA THR A 205 5.65 -17.60 -2.58
C THR A 205 6.26 -16.28 -3.02
N SER A 206 7.41 -15.90 -2.44
CA SER A 206 8.22 -14.79 -2.95
C SER A 206 7.48 -13.44 -3.04
N ASN A 207 6.57 -13.15 -2.10
CA ASN A 207 5.96 -11.83 -1.97
C ASN A 207 7.06 -10.76 -1.82
N THR A 208 7.00 -9.74 -2.66
CA THR A 208 8.00 -8.65 -2.72
C THR A 208 7.58 -7.39 -1.98
N SER A 209 6.27 -7.17 -1.83
CA SER A 209 5.73 -6.00 -1.13
C SER A 209 4.30 -6.28 -0.66
N THR A 210 4.02 -5.95 0.59
CA THR A 210 2.66 -5.88 1.14
C THR A 210 2.40 -4.44 1.52
N SER A 211 1.27 -3.88 1.09
CA SER A 211 0.89 -2.51 1.43
C SER A 211 -0.63 -2.32 1.39
N GLN A 212 -1.07 -1.09 1.63
CA GLN A 212 -2.48 -0.70 1.65
C GLN A 212 -2.67 0.60 0.88
N LEU A 213 -3.74 0.67 0.09
CA LEU A 213 -4.22 1.87 -0.57
C LEU A 213 -5.22 2.56 0.35
N ALA A 214 -5.01 3.85 0.64
CA ALA A 214 -5.95 4.69 1.39
C ALA A 214 -6.92 5.42 0.44
N LEU A 215 -8.17 5.59 0.86
CA LEU A 215 -9.18 6.33 0.10
C LEU A 215 -9.37 7.76 0.64
N PRO A 216 -9.55 8.78 -0.22
CA PRO A 216 -9.74 10.17 0.23
C PRO A 216 -11.03 10.35 1.04
N GLU A 217 -10.94 11.07 2.17
CA GLU A 217 -12.05 11.35 3.09
C GLU A 217 -13.29 11.88 2.36
N LYS A 218 -13.10 12.89 1.50
CA LYS A 218 -14.19 13.52 0.75
C LYS A 218 -14.97 12.54 -0.13
N VAL A 219 -14.31 11.52 -0.69
CA VAL A 219 -14.99 10.49 -1.49
C VAL A 219 -15.69 9.50 -0.57
N CYS A 220 -15.06 9.13 0.54
CA CYS A 220 -15.67 8.29 1.57
C CYS A 220 -16.97 8.91 2.10
N ASP A 221 -16.97 10.21 2.44
CA ASP A 221 -18.17 10.94 2.89
C ASP A 221 -19.33 10.84 1.89
N ILE A 222 -19.04 10.99 0.59
CA ILE A 222 -20.06 10.92 -0.47
C ILE A 222 -20.60 9.50 -0.61
N VAL A 223 -19.74 8.49 -0.59
CA VAL A 223 -20.15 7.09 -0.72
C VAL A 223 -20.90 6.63 0.52
N TYR A 224 -20.45 7.00 1.72
CA TYR A 224 -21.07 6.55 2.96
C TYR A 224 -22.41 7.21 3.25
N ALA A 225 -22.75 8.30 2.54
CA ALA A 225 -24.08 8.87 2.53
C ALA A 225 -25.10 8.07 1.67
N THR A 226 -24.69 6.96 1.04
CA THR A 226 -25.57 6.09 0.25
C THR A 226 -26.09 4.90 1.05
N ASP A 227 -27.21 4.32 0.61
CA ASP A 227 -27.85 3.18 1.29
C ASP A 227 -26.90 1.98 1.43
N GLY A 228 -26.86 1.39 2.63
CA GLY A 228 -26.04 0.22 2.95
C GLY A 228 -24.64 0.51 3.47
N TYR A 229 -24.27 1.79 3.64
CA TYR A 229 -22.99 2.20 4.26
C TYR A 229 -23.17 2.93 5.61
N GLU A 230 -24.33 2.84 6.24
CA GLU A 230 -24.70 3.64 7.41
C GLU A 230 -23.74 3.42 8.60
N SER A 231 -23.22 2.20 8.77
CA SER A 231 -22.20 1.88 9.77
C SER A 231 -20.88 2.61 9.52
N SER A 232 -20.52 2.83 8.25
CA SER A 232 -19.29 3.51 7.84
C SER A 232 -19.31 4.98 8.21
N VAL A 233 -20.47 5.65 8.19
CA VAL A 233 -20.60 7.04 8.66
C VAL A 233 -20.21 7.17 10.13
N GLN A 234 -20.73 6.26 10.97
CA GLN A 234 -20.43 6.27 12.40
C GLN A 234 -18.96 5.95 12.66
N ASN A 235 -18.40 4.97 11.97
CA ASN A 235 -17.00 4.58 12.14
C ASN A 235 -16.06 5.69 11.69
N LEU A 236 -16.26 6.25 10.49
CA LEU A 236 -15.41 7.32 9.96
C LEU A 236 -15.38 8.55 10.88
N SER A 237 -16.50 8.87 11.53
CA SER A 237 -16.56 10.00 12.49
C SER A 237 -15.67 9.84 13.73
N GLN A 238 -15.12 8.65 13.98
CA GLN A 238 -14.32 8.31 15.16
C GLN A 238 -12.82 8.24 14.91
N LEU A 239 -12.36 8.46 13.67
CA LEU A 239 -10.93 8.42 13.33
C LEU A 239 -10.56 9.40 12.21
N SER A 240 -9.28 9.67 12.09
CA SER A 240 -8.61 10.31 10.96
C SER A 240 -7.41 9.48 10.52
N LEU A 241 -6.83 9.80 9.36
CA LEU A 241 -5.54 9.25 8.92
C LEU A 241 -4.45 9.40 10.00
N ASP A 242 -4.41 10.54 10.71
CA ASP A 242 -3.45 10.80 11.79
C ASP A 242 -3.63 9.91 13.03
N THR A 243 -4.80 9.29 13.19
CA THR A 243 -5.12 8.39 14.31
C THR A 243 -5.18 6.92 13.90
N ASP A 244 -5.18 6.63 12.60
CA ASP A 244 -5.14 5.27 12.08
C ASP A 244 -3.77 4.65 12.34
N ASN A 245 -3.75 3.43 12.87
CA ASN A 245 -2.51 2.79 13.31
C ASN A 245 -1.63 2.26 12.16
N ILE A 246 -2.08 2.40 10.91
CA ILE A 246 -1.34 2.05 9.68
C ILE A 246 -0.88 3.33 8.97
N PHE A 247 -1.77 4.31 8.78
CA PHE A 247 -1.45 5.51 7.98
C PHE A 247 -0.86 6.69 8.74
N SER A 248 -0.86 6.66 10.09
CA SER A 248 -0.40 7.79 10.91
C SER A 248 1.11 8.07 10.84
N ASP A 249 1.92 7.18 10.28
CA ASP A 249 3.34 7.42 10.02
C ASP A 249 3.65 7.95 8.60
N GLY A 250 2.62 8.09 7.76
CA GLY A 250 2.66 8.72 6.44
C GLY A 250 1.84 7.96 5.41
N TYR A 251 1.07 8.67 4.58
CA TYR A 251 0.16 8.05 3.60
C TYR A 251 0.24 8.63 2.19
N ASP A 252 1.13 9.59 1.93
CA ASP A 252 1.17 10.33 0.67
C ASP A 252 1.38 9.39 -0.55
N GLN A 253 2.19 8.35 -0.39
CA GLN A 253 2.46 7.36 -1.44
C GLN A 253 1.37 6.27 -1.56
N GLN A 254 0.45 6.19 -0.59
CA GLN A 254 -0.60 5.19 -0.51
C GLN A 254 -2.00 5.77 -0.77
N MET A 255 -2.11 7.10 -0.78
CA MET A 255 -3.37 7.81 -1.05
C MET A 255 -3.74 7.67 -2.53
N ALA A 256 -4.85 7.01 -2.81
CA ALA A 256 -5.33 6.88 -4.17
C ALA A 256 -5.85 8.21 -4.74
N THR A 257 -5.61 8.42 -6.02
CA THR A 257 -6.40 9.39 -6.79
C THR A 257 -7.73 8.73 -7.16
N VAL A 258 -8.84 9.30 -6.70
CA VAL A 258 -10.18 8.75 -6.90
C VAL A 258 -11.07 9.73 -7.66
N GLU A 259 -11.60 9.29 -8.79
CA GLU A 259 -12.46 10.07 -9.68
C GLU A 259 -13.76 9.31 -9.99
N GLY A 260 -14.85 10.03 -10.27
CA GLY A 260 -16.13 9.42 -10.64
C GLY A 260 -17.31 9.96 -9.84
N SER A 261 -18.39 9.17 -9.77
CA SER A 261 -19.57 9.48 -8.97
C SER A 261 -20.27 8.19 -8.53
N VAL A 262 -21.20 8.30 -7.57
CA VAL A 262 -22.00 7.15 -7.09
C VAL A 262 -22.76 6.48 -8.23
N GLU A 263 -23.35 7.25 -9.15
CA GLU A 263 -24.21 6.73 -10.23
C GLU A 263 -23.42 6.05 -11.34
N LYS A 264 -22.18 6.50 -11.59
CA LYS A 264 -21.31 5.98 -12.67
C LYS A 264 -20.28 4.97 -12.16
N GLY A 265 -20.08 4.90 -10.85
CA GLY A 265 -18.93 4.25 -10.22
C GLY A 265 -17.72 5.18 -10.15
N TYR A 266 -16.80 4.80 -9.27
CA TYR A 266 -15.51 5.46 -9.08
C TYR A 266 -14.38 4.66 -9.73
N THR A 267 -13.28 5.35 -10.03
CA THR A 267 -11.99 4.76 -10.36
C THR A 267 -10.97 5.23 -9.34
N ALA A 268 -10.36 4.31 -8.61
CA ALA A 268 -9.21 4.57 -7.75
C ALA A 268 -7.92 4.18 -8.49
N THR A 269 -6.94 5.06 -8.49
CA THR A 269 -5.64 4.85 -9.14
C THR A 269 -4.50 5.09 -8.15
N LEU A 270 -3.49 4.22 -8.20
CA LEU A 270 -2.28 4.34 -7.39
C LEU A 270 -1.07 3.83 -8.17
N THR A 271 0.04 4.56 -8.11
CA THR A 271 1.35 4.08 -8.58
C THR A 271 2.03 3.36 -7.42
N VAL A 272 2.58 2.18 -7.69
CA VAL A 272 3.18 1.29 -6.70
C VAL A 272 4.64 1.03 -7.08
N PRO A 273 5.59 1.86 -6.61
CA PRO A 273 7.01 1.62 -6.81
C PRO A 273 7.47 0.44 -5.95
N VAL A 274 8.02 -0.61 -6.57
CA VAL A 274 8.59 -1.79 -5.89
C VAL A 274 9.98 -2.09 -6.39
#